data_AF-A0A7C1JMZ0-F1
#
_entry.id   AF-A0A7C1JMZ0-F1
#
_cell.length_a   1.000
_cell.length_b   1.000
_cell.length_c   1.000
_cell.angle_alpha   90.00
_cell.angle_beta   90.00
_cell.angle_gamma   90.00
#
_symmetry.space_group_name_H-M   'P 1'
#
loop_
_entity.id
_entity.type
_entity.pdbx_description
1 polymer ?
#
loop_
_entity_poly.entity_id
_entity_poly.type
_entity_poly.pdbx_seq_one_letter_code
_entity_poly.pdbx_strand_id
1 'polypeptide(L)'
;MAASARSLGPFGRVSTLELGTYLVNTLLRDTDATSMAHSLEVRVPFVDREVVEFVASLPDAWRAGGGGSHRGPKALLLQAVGDRLPEAVVGGRKRTFTLPWERWLRGPLRRKVEEGLEAVPEPLRPFLDLAEVRAVWRDFLAGRTGWARPWALYVLNFWVRRYLGM
;
A
#
# COMPACT_ATOMS: atom_id res chain seq x y z
N MET A 1 10.80 2.89 -21.55
CA MET A 1 10.84 3.66 -20.28
C MET A 1 12.12 3.44 -19.46
N ALA A 2 12.64 2.22 -19.26
CA ALA A 2 13.82 1.97 -18.41
C ALA A 2 15.13 2.66 -18.87
N ALA A 3 15.37 2.79 -20.18
CA ALA A 3 16.55 3.49 -20.72
C ALA A 3 16.48 5.03 -20.51
N SER A 4 15.28 5.60 -20.51
CA SER A 4 15.03 7.04 -20.31
C SER A 4 15.10 7.46 -18.84
N ALA A 5 14.94 6.54 -17.89
CA ALA A 5 15.02 6.88 -16.46
C ALA A 5 16.44 7.22 -16.01
N ARG A 6 17.48 6.67 -16.64
CA ARG A 6 18.88 6.86 -16.20
C ARG A 6 19.38 8.30 -16.36
N SER A 7 18.79 9.07 -17.28
CA SER A 7 19.11 10.49 -17.49
C SER A 7 18.28 11.44 -16.62
N LEU A 8 17.33 10.93 -15.81
CA LEU A 8 16.52 11.74 -14.92
C LEU A 8 17.22 11.99 -13.58
N GLY A 9 16.89 13.12 -12.96
CA GLY A 9 17.24 13.39 -11.57
C GLY A 9 16.64 12.36 -10.59
N PRO A 10 17.09 12.34 -9.32
CA PRO A 10 16.64 11.37 -8.33
C PRO A 10 15.10 11.26 -8.21
N PHE A 11 14.37 12.37 -8.24
CA PHE A 11 12.90 12.34 -8.15
C PHE A 11 12.27 11.73 -9.41
N GLY A 12 12.76 12.06 -10.60
CA GLY A 12 12.25 11.50 -11.85
C GLY A 12 12.48 9.98 -11.94
N ARG A 13 13.64 9.51 -11.46
CA ARG A 13 13.96 8.06 -11.37
C ARG A 13 13.00 7.31 -10.45
N VAL A 14 12.82 7.80 -9.22
CA VAL A 14 11.90 7.18 -8.26
C VAL A 14 10.47 7.23 -8.79
N SER A 15 10.02 8.38 -9.31
CA SER A 15 8.67 8.52 -9.87
C SER A 15 8.41 7.54 -11.01
N THR A 16 9.39 7.33 -11.90
CA THR A 16 9.26 6.36 -13.00
C THR A 16 9.10 4.94 -12.49
N LEU A 17 9.87 4.55 -11.47
CA LEU A 17 9.75 3.22 -10.85
C LEU A 17 8.42 3.07 -10.13
N GLU A 18 8.01 4.07 -9.33
CA GLU A 18 6.73 4.07 -8.62
C GLU A 18 5.55 3.91 -9.58
N LEU A 19 5.52 4.72 -10.65
CA LEU A 19 4.46 4.68 -11.67
C LEU A 19 4.41 3.32 -12.39
N GLY A 20 5.57 2.73 -12.73
CA GLY A 20 5.64 1.49 -13.49
C GLY A 20 5.60 0.19 -12.66
N THR A 21 5.75 0.28 -11.34
CA THR A 21 5.84 -0.91 -10.47
C THR A 21 4.78 -0.88 -9.37
N TYR A 22 5.01 -0.17 -8.27
CA TYR A 22 4.14 -0.20 -7.09
C TYR A 22 2.74 0.33 -7.38
N LEU A 23 2.62 1.47 -8.07
CA LEU A 23 1.32 2.07 -8.40
C LEU A 23 0.47 1.12 -9.25
N VAL A 24 1.02 0.58 -10.34
CA VAL A 24 0.29 -0.30 -11.26
C VAL A 24 -0.03 -1.65 -10.62
N ASN A 25 0.98 -2.30 -10.03
CA ASN A 25 0.84 -3.69 -9.58
C ASN A 25 0.19 -3.83 -8.20
N THR A 26 0.06 -2.73 -7.45
CA THR A 26 -0.58 -2.73 -6.12
C THR A 26 -1.77 -1.79 -6.10
N LEU A 27 -1.54 -0.47 -6.15
CA LEU A 27 -2.60 0.50 -5.85
C LEU A 27 -3.73 0.49 -6.89
N LEU A 28 -3.40 0.58 -8.18
CA LEU A 28 -4.39 0.61 -9.26
C LEU A 28 -5.06 -0.75 -9.43
N ARG A 29 -4.29 -1.84 -9.45
CA ARG A 29 -4.82 -3.20 -9.51
C ARG A 29 -5.80 -3.49 -8.37
N ASP A 30 -5.42 -3.21 -7.13
CA ASP A 30 -6.24 -3.56 -5.97
C ASP A 30 -7.49 -2.68 -5.90
N THR A 31 -7.39 -1.40 -6.29
CA THR A 31 -8.54 -0.49 -6.38
C THR A 31 -9.53 -0.96 -7.46
N ASP A 32 -9.05 -1.28 -8.66
CA ASP A 32 -9.86 -1.77 -9.77
C ASP A 32 -10.55 -3.10 -9.42
N ALA A 33 -9.77 -4.10 -8.99
CA ALA A 33 -10.31 -5.42 -8.64
C ALA A 33 -11.35 -5.34 -7.51
N THR A 34 -11.12 -4.50 -6.49
CA THR A 34 -12.06 -4.36 -5.37
C THR A 34 -13.31 -3.59 -5.78
N SER A 35 -13.18 -2.53 -6.59
CA SER A 35 -14.32 -1.72 -7.02
C SER A 35 -15.20 -2.43 -8.04
N MET A 36 -14.60 -3.09 -9.03
CA MET A 36 -15.31 -3.82 -10.07
C MET A 36 -16.02 -5.07 -9.54
N ALA A 37 -15.50 -5.69 -8.47
CA ALA A 37 -16.23 -6.74 -7.72
C ALA A 37 -17.59 -6.26 -7.17
N HIS A 38 -17.80 -4.94 -7.07
CA HIS A 38 -19.05 -4.31 -6.68
C HIS A 38 -19.67 -3.44 -7.79
N SER A 39 -19.26 -3.64 -9.05
CA SER A 39 -19.74 -2.87 -10.21
C SER A 39 -19.56 -1.35 -10.07
N LEU A 40 -18.52 -0.91 -9.35
CA LEU A 40 -18.17 0.49 -9.18
C LEU A 40 -16.95 0.84 -10.02
N GLU A 41 -17.03 1.92 -10.80
CA GLU A 41 -15.89 2.46 -11.53
C GLU A 41 -15.20 3.56 -10.71
N VAL A 42 -13.96 3.33 -10.28
CA VAL A 42 -13.16 4.33 -9.57
C VAL A 42 -12.27 5.10 -10.53
N ARG A 43 -12.40 6.44 -10.53
CA ARG A 43 -11.52 7.33 -11.29
C ARG A 43 -10.39 7.87 -10.42
N VAL A 44 -9.19 7.95 -11.00
CA VAL A 44 -7.95 8.37 -10.32
C VAL A 44 -7.31 9.57 -11.03
N PRO A 45 -7.83 10.80 -10.86
CA PRO A 45 -7.42 11.96 -11.68
C PRO A 45 -5.93 12.32 -11.62
N PHE A 46 -5.24 11.99 -10.53
CA PHE A 46 -3.82 12.33 -10.35
C PHE A 46 -2.86 11.50 -11.22
N VAL A 47 -3.34 10.42 -11.84
CA VAL A 47 -2.55 9.62 -12.80
C VAL A 47 -2.94 9.91 -14.25
N ASP A 48 -3.74 10.96 -14.47
CA ASP A 48 -4.03 11.44 -15.82
C ASP A 48 -2.73 11.79 -16.55
N ARG A 49 -2.71 11.50 -17.86
CA ARG A 49 -1.52 11.68 -18.70
C ARG A 49 -1.04 13.12 -18.68
N GLU A 50 -1.93 14.11 -18.80
CA GLU A 50 -1.54 15.52 -18.87
C GLU A 50 -0.93 15.98 -17.54
N VAL A 51 -1.50 15.53 -16.42
CA VAL A 51 -0.98 15.82 -15.07
C VAL A 51 0.40 15.20 -14.89
N VAL A 52 0.57 13.92 -15.25
CA VAL A 52 1.83 13.21 -15.09
C VAL A 52 2.92 13.78 -15.99
N GLU A 53 2.62 14.05 -17.27
CA GLU A 53 3.58 14.64 -18.21
C GLU A 53 4.01 16.05 -17.77
N PHE A 54 3.07 16.88 -17.33
CA PHE A 54 3.38 18.21 -16.79
C PHE A 54 4.32 18.10 -15.58
N VAL A 55 3.97 17.32 -14.55
CA VAL A 55 4.79 17.19 -13.33
C VAL A 55 6.13 16.50 -13.62
N ALA A 56 6.19 15.59 -14.59
CA ALA A 56 7.42 14.94 -15.03
C ALA A 56 8.41 15.93 -15.66
N SER A 57 7.89 16.93 -16.40
CA SER A 57 8.69 17.97 -17.06
C SER A 57 9.31 19.00 -16.10
N LEU A 58 8.78 19.12 -14.87
CA LEU A 58 9.26 20.11 -13.91
C LEU A 58 10.64 19.74 -13.33
N PRO A 59 11.50 20.74 -13.05
CA PRO A 59 12.74 20.52 -12.30
C PRO A 59 12.51 19.86 -10.93
N ASP A 60 13.45 19.01 -10.49
CA ASP A 60 13.37 18.28 -9.20
C ASP A 60 13.10 19.21 -8.01
N ALA A 61 13.64 20.44 -8.02
CA ALA A 61 13.43 21.42 -6.95
C ALA A 61 11.94 21.73 -6.70
N TRP A 62 11.11 21.74 -7.73
CA TRP A 62 9.66 21.95 -7.60
C TRP A 62 8.97 20.75 -6.96
N ARG A 63 9.37 19.54 -7.33
CA ARG A 63 8.85 18.27 -6.77
C ARG A 63 9.30 18.07 -5.32
N ALA A 64 10.48 18.56 -4.97
CA ALA A 64 11.03 18.58 -3.62
C ALA A 64 10.43 19.67 -2.71
N GLY A 65 9.57 20.54 -3.24
CA GLY A 65 8.88 21.58 -2.46
C GLY A 65 9.70 22.87 -2.25
N GLY A 66 10.60 23.20 -3.18
CA GLY A 66 11.48 24.37 -3.11
C GLY A 66 11.02 25.62 -3.89
N GLY A 67 9.91 25.57 -4.63
CA GLY A 67 9.62 26.55 -5.69
C GLY A 67 8.62 27.68 -5.40
N GLY A 68 7.98 27.77 -4.23
CA GLY A 68 7.06 28.90 -3.99
C GLY A 68 6.62 29.08 -2.53
N SER A 69 5.40 29.63 -2.33
CA SER A 69 4.85 30.02 -1.00
C SER A 69 4.65 28.86 -0.02
N HIS A 70 4.70 27.63 -0.50
CA HIS A 70 4.55 26.41 0.28
C HIS A 70 5.85 25.61 0.22
N ARG A 71 6.25 25.00 1.34
CA ARG A 71 7.46 24.17 1.44
C ARG A 71 7.12 22.74 1.86
N GLY A 72 7.90 21.79 1.37
CA GLY A 72 7.76 20.38 1.72
C GLY A 72 6.89 19.56 0.76
N PRO A 73 6.49 18.33 1.16
CA PRO A 73 5.76 17.42 0.29
C PRO A 73 4.45 18.03 -0.22
N LYS A 74 4.12 17.82 -1.50
CA LYS A 74 2.89 18.30 -2.14
C LYS A 74 2.74 19.83 -2.23
N ALA A 75 3.82 20.61 -2.07
CA ALA A 75 3.78 22.08 -2.16
C ALA A 75 3.13 22.59 -3.45
N LEU A 76 3.47 22.02 -4.62
CA LEU A 76 2.85 22.35 -5.90
C LEU A 76 1.32 22.16 -5.90
N LEU A 77 0.84 21.07 -5.31
CA LEU A 77 -0.58 20.77 -5.22
C LEU A 77 -1.30 21.78 -4.32
N LEU A 78 -0.72 22.12 -3.17
CA LEU A 78 -1.30 23.11 -2.25
C LEU A 78 -1.37 24.50 -2.89
N GLN A 79 -0.33 24.89 -3.64
CA GLN A 79 -0.34 26.14 -4.41
C GLN A 79 -1.42 26.17 -5.48
N ALA A 80 -1.58 25.08 -6.24
CA ALA A 80 -2.60 24.98 -7.28
C ALA A 80 -4.04 25.02 -6.72
N VAL A 81 -4.23 24.47 -5.51
CA VAL A 81 -5.52 24.49 -4.81
C VAL A 81 -5.85 25.87 -4.26
N GLY A 82 -4.86 26.60 -3.73
CA GLY A 82 -5.03 27.94 -3.18
C GLY A 82 -5.85 27.93 -1.88
N ASP A 83 -6.81 28.85 -1.79
CA ASP A 83 -7.72 29.06 -0.66
C ASP A 83 -9.00 28.21 -0.72
N ARG A 84 -9.11 27.30 -1.68
CA ARG A 84 -10.32 26.45 -1.88
C ARG A 84 -10.52 25.39 -0.80
N LEU A 85 -9.53 25.12 0.04
CA LEU A 85 -9.61 24.14 1.13
C LEU A 85 -9.50 24.83 2.50
N PRO A 86 -10.19 24.31 3.53
CA PRO A 86 -10.02 24.80 4.90
C PRO A 86 -8.56 24.71 5.36
N GLU A 87 -8.12 25.67 6.17
CA GLU A 87 -6.75 25.71 6.72
C GLU A 87 -6.37 24.42 7.46
N ALA A 88 -7.34 23.81 8.17
CA ALA A 88 -7.16 22.53 8.85
C ALA A 88 -6.79 21.37 7.91
N VAL A 89 -7.17 21.43 6.63
CA VAL A 89 -6.80 20.45 5.60
C VAL A 89 -5.42 20.75 5.04
N VAL A 90 -5.13 22.02 4.73
CA VAL A 90 -3.84 22.47 4.16
C VAL A 90 -2.69 22.25 5.14
N GLY A 91 -2.88 22.61 6.42
CA GLY A 91 -1.91 22.41 7.50
C GLY A 91 -1.90 20.99 8.10
N GLY A 92 -2.74 20.09 7.58
CA GLY A 92 -2.89 18.74 8.10
C GLY A 92 -1.62 17.90 7.94
N ARG A 93 -1.24 17.15 8.99
CA ARG A 93 -0.13 16.20 8.91
C ARG A 93 -0.47 15.06 7.93
N LYS A 94 0.53 14.61 7.16
CA LYS A 94 0.41 13.42 6.30
C LYS A 94 -0.06 12.23 7.14
N ARG A 95 -1.19 11.64 6.77
CA ARG A 95 -1.71 10.39 7.35
C ARG A 95 -1.51 9.28 6.34
N THR A 96 -1.12 8.12 6.83
CA THR A 96 -1.12 6.90 6.01
C THR A 96 -2.55 6.38 5.87
N PHE A 97 -2.82 5.64 4.80
CA PHE A 97 -4.06 4.87 4.69
C PHE A 97 -3.80 3.49 5.28
N THR A 98 -4.15 3.32 6.55
CA THR A 98 -4.04 2.02 7.23
C THR A 98 -5.43 1.46 7.47
N LEU A 99 -5.67 0.27 6.96
CA LEU A 99 -6.81 -0.53 7.40
C LEU A 99 -6.61 -0.91 8.87
N PRO A 100 -7.68 -1.03 9.67
CA PRO A 100 -7.60 -1.34 11.09
C PRO A 100 -7.35 -2.84 11.32
N TRP A 101 -6.30 -3.38 10.67
CA TRP A 101 -5.93 -4.79 10.68
C TRP A 101 -5.81 -5.35 12.09
N GLU A 102 -5.17 -4.62 12.99
CA GLU A 102 -5.03 -5.02 14.37
C GLU A 102 -6.38 -5.26 15.06
N ARG A 103 -7.33 -4.34 14.88
CA ARG A 103 -8.68 -4.46 15.42
C ARG A 103 -9.43 -5.62 14.75
N TRP A 104 -9.26 -5.79 13.44
CA TRP A 104 -9.93 -6.87 12.71
C TRP A 104 -9.41 -8.25 13.13
N LEU A 105 -8.09 -8.44 13.18
CA LEU A 105 -7.46 -9.69 13.56
C LEU A 105 -7.71 -10.04 15.04
N ARG A 106 -7.80 -9.06 15.95
CA ARG A 106 -8.16 -9.32 17.36
C ARG A 106 -9.68 -9.45 17.59
N GLY A 107 -10.49 -9.05 16.62
CA GLY A 107 -11.95 -9.04 16.71
C GLY A 107 -12.60 -9.89 15.63
N PRO A 108 -13.28 -9.29 14.64
CA PRO A 108 -14.16 -10.01 13.70
C PRO A 108 -13.46 -11.10 12.86
N LEU A 109 -12.15 -10.98 12.60
CA LEU A 109 -11.39 -11.99 11.86
C LEU A 109 -10.67 -13.00 12.75
N ARG A 110 -10.69 -12.81 14.07
CA ARG A 110 -9.89 -13.59 15.02
C ARG A 110 -10.06 -15.09 14.84
N ARG A 111 -11.29 -15.56 14.94
CA ARG A 111 -11.65 -16.98 14.82
C ARG A 111 -11.19 -17.57 13.48
N LYS A 112 -11.46 -16.87 12.38
CA LYS A 112 -11.10 -17.31 11.03
C LYS A 112 -9.58 -17.44 10.85
N VAL A 113 -8.81 -16.55 11.47
CA VAL A 113 -7.35 -16.61 11.43
C VAL A 113 -6.81 -17.68 12.35
N GLU A 114 -7.35 -17.83 13.56
CA GLU A 114 -7.02 -18.93 14.48
C GLU A 114 -7.20 -20.30 13.81
N GLU A 115 -8.38 -20.58 13.29
CA GLU A 115 -8.68 -21.83 12.55
C GLU A 115 -7.75 -22.02 11.35
N GLY A 116 -7.44 -20.93 10.65
CA GLY A 116 -6.50 -20.93 9.53
C GLY A 116 -5.09 -21.30 9.97
N LEU A 117 -4.61 -20.83 11.11
CA LEU A 117 -3.24 -21.06 11.60
C LEU A 117 -3.08 -22.37 12.40
N GLU A 118 -4.19 -23.05 12.73
CA GLU A 118 -4.16 -24.29 13.51
C GLU A 118 -3.56 -25.49 12.77
N ALA A 119 -3.57 -25.47 11.44
CA ALA A 119 -2.96 -26.53 10.63
C ALA A 119 -2.25 -25.97 9.40
N VAL A 120 -0.99 -26.39 9.26
CA VAL A 120 -0.15 -26.13 8.10
C VAL A 120 -0.37 -27.25 7.07
N PRO A 121 -0.76 -26.95 5.82
CA PRO A 121 -0.98 -27.93 4.77
C PRO A 121 0.35 -28.60 4.39
N GLU A 122 0.27 -29.82 3.86
CA GLU A 122 1.43 -30.66 3.56
C GLU A 122 2.55 -29.93 2.79
N PRO A 123 2.25 -29.15 1.72
CA PRO A 123 3.31 -28.45 0.96
C PRO A 123 4.10 -27.41 1.77
N LEU A 124 3.56 -26.94 2.89
CA LEU A 124 4.22 -25.94 3.75
C LEU A 124 4.93 -26.57 4.96
N ARG A 125 4.69 -27.85 5.28
CA ARG A 125 5.30 -28.50 6.45
C ARG A 125 6.84 -28.53 6.42
N PRO A 126 7.52 -28.65 5.26
CA PRO A 126 8.98 -28.56 5.23
C PRO A 126 9.53 -27.16 5.55
N PHE A 127 8.70 -26.11 5.45
CA PHE A 127 9.12 -24.72 5.54
C PHE A 127 8.60 -24.01 6.80
N LEU A 128 7.52 -24.51 7.40
CA LEU A 128 6.86 -23.90 8.54
C LEU A 128 6.72 -24.88 9.71
N ASP A 129 7.25 -24.47 10.86
CA ASP A 129 6.98 -25.12 12.14
C ASP A 129 5.65 -24.61 12.72
N LEU A 130 4.73 -25.53 13.02
CA LEU A 130 3.43 -25.20 13.60
C LEU A 130 3.52 -24.53 14.98
N ALA A 131 4.51 -24.87 15.79
CA ALA A 131 4.75 -24.23 17.08
C ALA A 131 5.17 -22.77 16.89
N GLU A 132 6.02 -22.48 15.92
CA GLU A 132 6.43 -21.10 15.59
C GLU A 132 5.28 -20.29 14.98
N VAL A 133 4.47 -20.88 14.11
CA VAL A 133 3.25 -20.23 13.58
C VAL A 133 2.30 -19.84 14.73
N ARG A 134 2.08 -20.74 15.68
CA ARG A 134 1.29 -20.46 16.89
C ARG A 134 1.94 -19.40 17.78
N ALA A 135 3.26 -19.39 17.88
CA ALA A 135 3.99 -18.38 18.63
C ALA A 135 3.80 -16.98 18.03
N VAL A 136 3.88 -16.84 16.71
CA VAL A 136 3.62 -15.57 16.00
C VAL A 136 2.20 -15.07 16.28
N TRP A 137 1.21 -15.95 16.26
CA TRP A 137 -0.18 -15.58 16.58
C TRP A 137 -0.34 -15.12 18.03
N ARG A 138 0.22 -15.88 18.98
CA ARG A 138 0.20 -15.53 20.41
C ARG A 138 0.90 -14.21 20.70
N ASP A 139 2.04 -13.96 20.06
CA ASP A 139 2.78 -12.71 20.18
C ASP A 139 1.98 -11.52 19.65
N PHE A 140 1.26 -11.70 18.54
CA PHE A 140 0.39 -10.66 18.00
C PHE A 140 -0.78 -10.34 18.95
N LEU A 141 -1.43 -11.37 19.49
CA LEU A 141 -2.51 -11.19 20.46
C LEU A 141 -2.03 -10.48 21.73
N ALA A 142 -0.81 -10.78 22.17
CA ALA A 142 -0.18 -10.14 23.32
C ALA A 142 0.46 -8.76 23.01
N GLY A 143 0.36 -8.27 21.78
CA GLY A 143 0.91 -6.96 21.39
C GLY A 143 2.44 -6.93 21.23
N ARG A 144 3.11 -8.08 21.19
CA ARG A 144 4.56 -8.21 21.01
C ARG A 144 5.00 -8.14 19.54
N THR A 145 4.08 -8.25 18.59
CA THR A 145 4.35 -8.06 17.16
C THR A 145 3.17 -7.43 16.43
N GLY A 146 3.43 -6.84 15.27
CA GLY A 146 2.41 -6.20 14.42
C GLY A 146 1.58 -7.21 13.61
N TRP A 147 0.45 -6.74 13.08
CA TRP A 147 -0.53 -7.56 12.34
C TRP A 147 0.03 -8.26 11.08
N ALA A 148 1.07 -7.71 10.46
CA ALA A 148 1.55 -8.17 9.15
C ALA A 148 2.05 -9.62 9.15
N ARG A 149 2.73 -10.05 10.22
CA ARG A 149 3.28 -11.41 10.33
C ARG A 149 2.19 -12.50 10.39
N PRO A 150 1.24 -12.48 11.34
CA PRO A 150 0.19 -13.49 11.37
C PRO A 150 -0.71 -13.42 10.13
N TRP A 151 -0.93 -12.22 9.57
CA TRP A 151 -1.70 -12.09 8.33
C TRP A 151 -1.01 -12.74 7.14
N ALA A 152 0.30 -12.54 6.97
CA ALA A 152 1.07 -13.18 5.89
C ALA A 152 1.02 -14.71 5.99
N LEU A 153 1.20 -15.26 7.21
CA LEU A 153 1.07 -16.70 7.46
C LEU A 153 -0.33 -17.20 7.11
N TYR A 154 -1.38 -16.48 7.54
CA TYR A 154 -2.76 -16.84 7.26
C TYR A 154 -3.06 -16.85 5.76
N VAL A 155 -2.67 -15.80 5.03
CA VAL A 155 -2.90 -15.68 3.59
C VAL A 155 -2.16 -16.77 2.82
N LEU A 156 -0.89 -17.02 3.17
CA LEU A 156 -0.11 -18.11 2.57
C LEU A 156 -0.78 -19.46 2.82
N ASN A 157 -1.20 -19.72 4.06
CA ASN A 157 -1.86 -20.96 4.44
C ASN A 157 -3.17 -21.17 3.67
N PHE A 158 -3.99 -20.11 3.59
CA PHE A 158 -5.24 -20.11 2.84
C PHE A 158 -5.01 -20.36 1.35
N TRP A 159 -4.03 -19.68 0.75
CA TRP A 159 -3.72 -19.82 -0.67
C TRP A 159 -3.24 -21.24 -1.00
N VAL A 160 -2.30 -21.79 -0.23
CA VAL A 160 -1.81 -23.16 -0.45
C VAL A 160 -2.93 -24.18 -0.32
N ARG A 161 -3.77 -24.08 0.73
CA ARG A 161 -4.94 -24.97 0.87
C ARG A 161 -5.90 -24.88 -0.31
N ARG A 162 -6.10 -23.69 -0.86
CA ARG A 162 -7.05 -23.47 -1.95
C ARG A 162 -6.55 -23.93 -3.31
N TYR A 163 -5.25 -23.80 -3.57
CA TYR A 163 -4.70 -23.98 -4.92
C TYR A 163 -3.70 -25.14 -5.05
N LEU A 164 -3.09 -25.58 -3.95
CA LEU A 164 -2.09 -26.65 -3.93
C LEU A 164 -2.48 -27.83 -3.02
N GLY A 165 -3.50 -27.68 -2.18
CA GLY A 165 -4.04 -28.78 -1.39
C GLY A 165 -4.96 -29.65 -2.24
N MET A 166 -4.58 -30.92 -2.45
CA MET A 166 -5.53 -31.99 -2.72
C MET A 166 -6.19 -32.43 -1.41
#